data_AF-A0A7V9R6C6-F1
#
_entry.id   AF-A0A7V9R6C6-F1
#
_cell.length_a   1.000
_cell.length_b   1.000
_cell.length_c   1.000
_cell.angle_alpha   90.00
_cell.angle_beta   90.00
_cell.angle_gamma   90.00
#
_symmetry.space_group_name_H-M   'P 1'
#
loop_
_entity.id
_entity.type
_entity.pdbx_description
1 polymer ?
#
loop_
_entity_poly.entity_id
_entity_poly.type
_entity_poly.pdbx_seq_one_letter_code
_entity_poly.pdbx_strand_id
1 'polypeptide(L)' 'MLRTVFVSVPVEEQLVRARIDAQLGIGTLTGPDGRTSSWRLRDTRAADPDPDEAALGVRLVSG' A
#
# COMPACT_ATOMS: atom_id res chain seq x y z
N MET A 1 -3.90 -13.72 2.46
CA MET A 1 -3.75 -12.50 1.65
C MET A 1 -3.08 -11.47 2.54
N LEU A 2 -1.94 -10.89 2.13
CA LEU A 2 -1.30 -9.79 2.86
C LEU A 2 -1.89 -8.47 2.36
N ARG A 3 -2.25 -7.59 3.28
CA ARG A 3 -2.74 -6.23 3.00
C ARG A 3 -1.94 -5.24 3.83
N THR A 4 -1.61 -4.10 3.25
CA THR A 4 -0.87 -3.03 3.92
C THR A 4 -1.62 -1.72 3.69
N VAL A 5 -1.98 -1.04 4.78
CA VAL A 5 -2.69 0.24 4.75
C VAL A 5 -1.71 1.35 5.09
N PHE A 6 -1.68 2.39 4.26
CA PHE A 6 -0.87 3.59 4.47
C PHE A 6 -1.79 4.73 4.90
N VAL A 7 -1.43 5.43 5.98
CA VAL A 7 -2.15 6.59 6.49
C VAL A 7 -1.28 7.82 6.29
N SER A 8 -1.84 8.88 5.73
CA SER A 8 -1.19 10.16 5.55
C SER A 8 -2.13 11.31 5.92
N VAL A 9 -1.57 12.49 6.14
CA VAL A 9 -2.40 13.70 6.13
C VAL A 9 -2.97 13.93 4.72
N PRO A 10 -4.17 14.53 4.57
CA PRO A 10 -4.83 14.67 3.27
C PRO A 10 -3.98 15.41 2.22
N VAL A 11 -3.22 16.42 2.65
CA VAL A 11 -2.35 17.23 1.77
C VAL A 11 -1.16 16.45 1.19
N GLU A 12 -0.80 15.31 1.80
CA GLU A 12 0.33 14.49 1.36
C GLU A 12 -0.08 13.24 0.58
N GLU A 13 -1.38 12.98 0.39
CA GLU A 13 -1.88 11.74 -0.23
C GLU A 13 -1.23 11.47 -1.58
N GLN A 14 -1.20 12.47 -2.47
CA GLN A 14 -0.58 12.32 -3.80
C GLN A 14 0.92 12.03 -3.72
N LEU A 15 1.64 12.67 -2.79
CA LEU A 15 3.07 12.47 -2.60
C LEU A 15 3.34 11.04 -2.10
N VAL A 16 2.56 10.58 -1.14
CA VAL A 16 2.66 9.21 -0.59
C VAL A 16 2.37 8.18 -1.68
N ARG A 17 1.32 8.40 -2.48
CA ARG A 17 0.99 7.54 -3.62
C ARG A 17 2.13 7.46 -4.63
N ALA A 18 2.67 8.61 -5.06
CA ALA A 18 3.79 8.64 -6.00
C ALA A 18 5.03 7.89 -5.48
N ARG A 19 5.31 7.96 -4.17
CA ARG A 19 6.40 7.21 -3.54
C ARG A 19 6.14 5.70 -3.51
N ILE A 20 4.91 5.30 -3.17
CA ILE A 20 4.51 3.88 -3.18
C ILE A 20 4.67 3.31 -4.60
N ASP A 21 4.18 4.03 -5.60
CA ASP A 21 4.25 3.61 -7.01
C ASP A 21 5.72 3.46 -7.47
N ALA A 22 6.57 4.42 -7.11
CA ALA A 22 8.00 4.38 -7.44
C ALA A 22 8.74 3.23 -6.74
N GLN A 23 8.41 2.93 -5.48
CA GLN A 23 9.11 1.91 -4.68
C GLN A 23 8.59 0.49 -4.96
N LEU A 24 7.28 0.33 -5.22
CA LEU A 24 6.65 -0.97 -5.44
C LEU A 24 6.53 -1.34 -6.92
N GLY A 25 6.81 -0.40 -7.83
CA GLY A 25 6.68 -0.55 -9.29
C GLY A 25 7.29 -1.84 -9.85
N ILE A 26 8.49 -2.18 -9.37
CA ILE A 26 9.19 -3.43 -9.66
C ILE A 26 10.11 -3.73 -8.49
N GLY A 27 10.29 -5.01 -8.17
CA GLY A 27 11.25 -5.36 -7.13
C GLY A 27 11.58 -6.82 -7.06
N THR A 28 12.63 -7.09 -6.29
CA THR A 28 13.09 -8.43 -5.95
C THR A 28 13.41 -8.48 -4.46
N LEU A 29 13.00 -9.54 -3.78
CA LEU A 29 13.29 -9.75 -2.36
C LEU A 29 13.77 -11.19 -2.16
N THR A 30 14.95 -11.34 -1.58
CA THR A 30 15.42 -12.63 -1.08
C THR A 30 14.89 -12.82 0.33
N GLY A 31 14.05 -13.84 0.50
CA GLY A 31 13.51 -14.21 1.80
C GLY A 31 14.56 -14.85 2.71
N PRO A 32 14.27 -14.97 4.01
CA PRO A 32 15.12 -15.71 4.95
C PRO A 32 15.22 -17.21 4.63
N ASP A 33 14.33 -17.72 3.77
CA ASP A 33 14.37 -19.07 3.21
C ASP A 33 15.30 -19.20 1.98
N GLY A 34 16.00 -18.12 1.61
CA GLY A 34 16.88 -18.06 0.44
C GLY A 34 16.16 -17.95 -0.90
N ARG A 35 14.83 -17.92 -0.92
CA ARG A 35 14.06 -17.79 -2.18
C ARG A 35 14.01 -16.33 -2.61
N THR A 36 14.29 -16.08 -3.89
CA THR A 36 14.09 -14.75 -4.49
C THR A 36 12.68 -14.66 -5.06
N SER A 37 11.90 -13.73 -4.55
CA SER A 37 10.62 -13.33 -5.12
C SER A 37 10.84 -12.11 -6.00
N SER A 38 10.15 -12.04 -7.14
CA SER A 38 10.11 -10.86 -8.00
C SER A 38 8.67 -10.42 -8.21
N TRP A 39 8.45 -9.12 -8.36
CA TRP A 39 7.13 -8.58 -8.62
C TRP A 39 7.19 -7.39 -9.56
N ARG A 40 6.04 -7.11 -10.16
CA ARG A 40 5.76 -5.89 -10.90
C ARG A 40 4.40 -5.39 -10.49
N LEU A 41 4.31 -4.08 -10.25
CA LEU A 41 3.06 -3.41 -9.93
C LEU A 41 2.10 -3.53 -11.12
N ARG A 42 0.86 -3.94 -10.84
CA ARG A 42 -0.16 -4.16 -11.87
C ARG A 42 -1.04 -2.94 -12.10
N ASP A 43 -1.47 -2.29 -11.02
CA ASP A 43 -2.29 -1.08 -11.05
C ASP A 43 -2.03 -0.27 -9.76
N THR A 44 -2.24 1.04 -9.84
CA THR A 44 -2.08 2.00 -8.73
C THR A 44 -3.26 2.95 -8.60
N ARG A 45 -4.31 2.73 -9.40
CA ARG A 45 -5.57 3.47 -9.29
C ARG A 45 -6.13 3.38 -7.88
N ALA A 46 -6.57 4.53 -7.37
CA ALA A 46 -7.40 4.57 -6.18
C ALA A 46 -8.66 3.73 -6.44
N ALA A 47 -8.90 2.77 -5.56
CA ALA A 47 -10.16 2.04 -5.49
C ALA A 47 -10.92 2.54 -4.27
N ASP A 48 -12.25 2.41 -4.33
CA ASP A 48 -13.05 2.59 -3.12
C ASP A 48 -12.65 1.53 -2.09
N PRO A 49 -12.42 1.93 -0.83
CA PRO A 49 -12.07 0.98 0.22
C PRO A 49 -13.20 -0.03 0.41
N ASP A 50 -12.84 -1.28 0.68
CA ASP A 50 -13.84 -2.26 1.11
C ASP A 50 -14.42 -1.86 2.50
N PRO A 51 -15.57 -2.42 2.92
CA PRO A 51 -16.21 -2.04 4.18
C PRO A 51 -15.30 -2.14 5.41
N ASP A 52 -14.39 -3.10 5.45
CA ASP A 52 -13.46 -3.28 6.57
C ASP A 52 -12.35 -2.23 6.53
N GLU A 53 -11.88 -1.85 5.34
CA GLU A 53 -10.91 -0.77 5.13
C GLU A 53 -11.51 0.60 5.51
N ALA A 54 -12.77 0.83 5.17
CA ALA A 54 -13.50 2.02 5.58
C ALA A 54 -13.67 2.09 7.10
N ALA A 55 -14.07 0.98 7.74
CA ALA A 55 -14.20 0.90 9.20
C ALA A 55 -12.85 1.11 9.91
N LEU A 56 -11.77 0.55 9.37
CA LEU A 56 -10.42 0.78 9.86
C LEU A 56 -10.02 2.25 9.71
N GLY A 57 -10.31 2.87 8.57
CA GLY A 57 -10.06 4.29 8.33
C GLY A 57 -10.75 5.19 9.34
N VAL A 58 -12.05 4.93 9.63
CA VAL A 58 -12.79 5.64 10.68
C VAL A 58 -12.09 5.50 12.02
N ARG A 59 -11.73 4.28 12.43
CA ARG A 59 -11.05 4.04 13.71
C ARG A 59 -9.70 4.77 13.82
N LEU A 60 -8.92 4.78 12.74
CA LEU A 60 -7.62 5.45 12.70
C LEU A 60 -7.74 6.98 12.76
N VAL A 61 -8.82 7.55 12.25
CA VAL A 61 -9.10 8.99 12.30
C VAL A 61 -9.75 9.41 13.62
N SER A 62 -10.57 8.55 14.22
CA SER A 62 -11.32 8.86 15.44
C SER A 62 -10.53 8.69 16.75
N GLY A 63 -9.40 7.97 16.73
CA GLY A 63 -8.59 7.69 17.92
C GLY A 63 -9.07 6.48 18.71
#